data_AF-G0A234-F1
#
_entry.id   AF-G0A234-F1
#
_cell.length_a   1.000
_cell.length_b   1.000
_cell.length_c   1.000
_cell.angle_alpha   90.00
_cell.angle_beta   90.00
_cell.angle_gamma   90.00
#
_symmetry.space_group_name_H-M   'P 1'
#
loop_
_entity.id
_entity.type
_entity.pdbx_description
1 polymer ?
#
loop_
_entity_poly.entity_id
_entity_poly.type
_entity_poly.pdbx_seq_one_letter_code
_entity_poly.pdbx_strand_id
1 'polypeptide(L)'
;MKLSENSNLGIRIGFLFVLTVAISPVAHGSVATYDINAVIYEPAAAYNTFFNGSFDWDGATVSNLHGTMNSSMYDTNDINPDYYNSFPLMQLNYQLGQSIDGNLVTASVFLENSTDVFQGGGYKTGDGIYYGYQDGFTRNWNAYFSFTFDMSSMQGIVDNLVYADCTKGGMMGPLCMTGHNLPERGTMGASPLSLNITEVAAVPVPTAVWLFGSVLMGLIGINRKRVVTV
;
A
#
# COMPACT_ATOMS: atom_id res chain seq x y z
N MET A 1 34.52 5.07 89.04
CA MET A 1 34.70 4.09 87.96
C MET A 1 34.24 4.74 86.67
N LYS A 2 35.20 4.91 85.73
CA LYS A 2 35.17 5.29 84.30
C LYS A 2 34.04 6.13 83.66
N LEU A 3 34.54 7.04 82.81
CA LEU A 3 33.92 7.95 81.84
C LEU A 3 33.22 7.27 80.63
N SER A 4 32.17 7.94 80.13
CA SER A 4 31.77 8.26 78.74
C SER A 4 32.24 7.42 77.53
N GLU A 5 31.28 7.06 76.64
CA GLU A 5 31.33 7.08 75.13
C GLU A 5 29.94 6.62 74.59
N ASN A 6 29.18 7.41 73.80
CA ASN A 6 29.20 7.74 72.35
C ASN A 6 28.39 6.82 71.39
N SER A 7 27.40 7.46 70.73
CA SER A 7 26.88 7.34 69.34
C SER A 7 26.78 6.00 68.57
N ASN A 8 25.63 5.77 67.90
CA ASN A 8 25.50 5.40 66.46
C ASN A 8 23.99 5.20 66.11
N LEU A 9 23.36 6.09 65.34
CA LEU A 9 23.32 6.16 63.86
C LEU A 9 22.73 4.89 63.20
N GLY A 10 21.39 4.83 63.14
CA GLY A 10 20.65 3.79 62.43
C GLY A 10 20.62 4.06 60.92
N ILE A 11 21.36 3.26 60.16
CA ILE A 11 21.36 3.23 58.70
C ILE A 11 20.08 2.53 58.24
N ARG A 12 19.17 3.26 57.57
CA ARG A 12 18.06 2.68 56.81
C ARG A 12 18.55 2.35 55.41
N ILE A 13 18.66 1.05 55.10
CA ILE A 13 18.97 0.55 53.75
C ILE A 13 17.70 0.72 52.89
N GLY A 14 17.67 1.77 52.07
CA GLY A 14 16.68 1.94 51.02
C GLY A 14 17.05 1.07 49.83
N PHE A 15 16.28 0.02 49.56
CA PHE A 15 16.36 -0.75 48.32
C PHE A 15 15.88 0.15 47.16
N LEU A 16 16.82 0.62 46.35
CA LEU A 16 16.55 1.31 45.09
C LEU A 16 16.22 0.26 44.02
N PHE A 17 14.93 0.09 43.71
CA PHE A 17 14.51 -0.66 42.52
C PHE A 17 14.75 0.22 41.29
N VAL A 18 15.86 -0.02 40.58
CA VAL A 18 16.10 0.58 39.26
C VAL A 18 15.29 -0.23 38.25
N LEU A 19 14.15 0.31 37.82
CA LEU A 19 13.36 -0.23 36.72
C LEU A 19 14.06 0.13 35.40
N THR A 20 14.84 -0.80 34.85
CA THR A 20 15.39 -0.67 33.49
C THR A 20 14.28 -0.91 32.49
N VAL A 21 13.76 0.16 31.87
CA VAL A 21 12.92 0.06 30.68
C VAL A 21 13.82 -0.37 29.53
N ALA A 22 13.76 -1.64 29.15
CA ALA A 22 14.36 -2.14 27.92
C ALA A 22 13.55 -1.57 26.75
N ILE A 23 14.06 -0.50 26.14
CA ILE A 23 13.57 -0.03 24.84
C ILE A 23 14.25 -0.93 23.81
N SER A 24 13.62 -2.05 23.48
CA SER A 24 14.08 -2.85 22.34
C SER A 24 13.91 -1.99 21.08
N PRO A 25 14.97 -1.75 20.29
CA PRO A 25 14.79 -1.16 18.97
C PRO A 25 13.89 -2.12 18.21
N VAL A 26 12.72 -1.64 17.78
CA VAL A 26 11.90 -2.37 16.83
C VAL A 26 12.78 -2.50 15.59
N ALA A 27 13.17 -3.72 15.23
CA ALA A 27 13.86 -3.94 13.98
C ALA A 27 12.81 -3.70 12.88
N HIS A 28 12.82 -2.52 12.28
CA HIS A 28 12.07 -2.31 11.05
C HIS A 28 12.70 -3.24 10.01
N GLY A 29 11.91 -4.19 9.50
CA GLY A 29 12.31 -4.97 8.34
C GLY A 29 12.72 -4.02 7.21
N SER A 30 13.61 -4.47 6.32
CA SER A 30 13.87 -3.72 5.09
C SER A 30 12.55 -3.57 4.35
N VAL A 31 12.07 -2.34 4.21
CA VAL A 31 10.91 -2.02 3.37
C VAL A 31 11.31 -2.26 1.93
N ALA A 32 10.60 -3.15 1.24
CA ALA A 32 10.78 -3.41 -0.18
C ALA A 32 9.52 -2.98 -0.94
N THR A 33 9.72 -2.40 -2.12
CA THR A 33 8.63 -1.98 -3.01
C THR A 33 8.37 -3.09 -4.02
N TYR A 34 7.10 -3.37 -4.29
CA TYR A 34 6.65 -4.39 -5.23
C TYR A 34 5.67 -3.79 -6.24
N ASP A 35 5.84 -4.14 -7.51
CA ASP A 35 4.87 -3.87 -8.57
C ASP A 35 3.82 -4.97 -8.64
N ILE A 36 2.58 -4.59 -8.93
CA ILE A 36 1.43 -5.47 -9.12
C ILE A 36 0.95 -5.32 -10.56
N ASN A 37 0.83 -6.44 -11.27
CA ASN A 37 0.17 -6.52 -12.56
C ASN A 37 -0.89 -7.62 -12.48
N ALA A 38 -2.16 -7.25 -12.54
CA ALA A 38 -3.27 -8.16 -12.44
C ALA A 38 -4.21 -8.05 -13.62
N VAL A 39 -4.76 -9.20 -14.03
CA VAL A 39 -5.74 -9.30 -15.10
C VAL A 39 -6.93 -10.13 -14.63
N ILE A 40 -8.12 -9.60 -14.85
CA ILE A 40 -9.39 -10.29 -14.68
C ILE A 40 -10.00 -10.47 -16.07
N TYR A 41 -10.36 -11.70 -16.37
CA TYR A 41 -11.02 -12.06 -17.62
C TYR A 41 -12.48 -11.63 -17.59
N GLU A 42 -12.93 -10.92 -18.62
CA GLU A 42 -14.26 -10.35 -18.76
C GLU A 42 -14.96 -10.94 -20.00
N PRO A 43 -15.71 -12.04 -19.90
CA PRO A 43 -16.23 -12.73 -21.09
C PRO A 43 -17.32 -11.95 -21.82
N ALA A 44 -18.01 -11.03 -21.15
CA ALA A 44 -19.11 -10.28 -21.72
C ALA A 44 -18.89 -8.75 -21.73
N ALA A 45 -17.75 -8.26 -21.26
CA ALA A 45 -17.34 -6.87 -21.46
C ALA A 45 -16.56 -6.70 -22.78
N ALA A 46 -16.24 -5.45 -23.14
CA ALA A 46 -15.46 -5.16 -24.33
C ALA A 46 -13.98 -5.56 -24.17
N TYR A 47 -13.45 -5.41 -22.95
CA TYR A 47 -12.05 -5.64 -22.60
C TYR A 47 -11.92 -6.39 -21.28
N ASN A 48 -10.76 -6.97 -21.02
CA ASN A 48 -10.43 -7.45 -19.68
C ASN A 48 -10.23 -6.26 -18.72
N THR A 49 -10.39 -6.52 -17.42
CA THR A 49 -10.03 -5.57 -16.37
C THR A 49 -8.56 -5.76 -16.01
N PHE A 50 -7.80 -4.68 -16.04
CA PHE A 50 -6.39 -4.62 -15.72
C PHE A 50 -6.20 -3.75 -14.48
N PHE A 51 -5.41 -4.23 -13.53
CA PHE A 51 -4.90 -3.41 -12.44
C PHE A 51 -3.38 -3.37 -12.49
N ASN A 52 -2.82 -2.16 -12.50
CA ASN A 52 -1.39 -1.92 -12.46
C ASN A 52 -1.09 -0.98 -11.30
N GLY A 53 -0.32 -1.43 -10.32
CA GLY A 53 -0.05 -0.67 -9.11
C GLY A 53 1.25 -1.07 -8.44
N SER A 54 1.48 -0.50 -7.27
CA SER A 54 2.63 -0.85 -6.43
C SER A 54 2.28 -0.71 -4.95
N PHE A 55 3.08 -1.38 -4.12
CA PHE A 55 3.00 -1.27 -2.67
C PHE A 55 4.37 -1.50 -2.02
N ASP A 56 4.50 -1.01 -0.80
CA ASP A 56 5.64 -1.26 0.07
C ASP A 56 5.28 -2.33 1.10
N TRP A 57 6.21 -3.25 1.35
CA TRP A 57 6.08 -4.31 2.35
C TRP A 57 7.26 -4.31 3.30
N ASP A 58 6.98 -4.26 4.61
CA ASP A 58 7.99 -4.25 5.68
C ASP A 58 8.09 -5.59 6.45
N GLY A 59 7.36 -6.62 5.99
CA GLY A 59 7.24 -7.90 6.67
C GLY A 59 5.99 -8.04 7.56
N ALA A 60 5.24 -6.96 7.79
CA ALA A 60 4.04 -6.96 8.63
C ALA A 60 2.88 -6.12 8.05
N THR A 61 3.20 -5.04 7.34
CA THR A 61 2.22 -4.10 6.81
C THR A 61 2.48 -3.80 5.36
N VAL A 62 1.39 -3.81 4.59
CA VAL A 62 1.34 -3.19 3.28
C VAL A 62 1.22 -1.70 3.52
N SER A 63 1.98 -0.90 2.79
CA SER A 63 1.89 0.55 2.82
C SER A 63 2.05 1.11 1.41
N ASN A 64 1.69 2.38 1.22
CA ASN A 64 1.76 3.04 -0.09
C ASN A 64 1.11 2.24 -1.23
N LEU A 65 0.08 1.43 -0.95
CA LEU A 65 -0.62 0.70 -2.01
C LEU A 65 -1.45 1.68 -2.85
N HIS A 66 -1.14 1.75 -4.13
CA HIS A 66 -1.86 2.55 -5.11
C HIS A 66 -1.76 1.93 -6.51
N GLY A 67 -2.65 2.32 -7.41
CA GLY A 67 -2.60 1.84 -8.79
C GLY A 67 -3.70 2.38 -9.68
N THR A 68 -3.70 1.88 -10.91
CA THR A 68 -4.67 2.21 -11.95
C THR A 68 -5.52 1.01 -12.31
N MET A 69 -6.79 1.26 -12.60
CA MET A 69 -7.72 0.25 -13.12
C MET A 69 -8.51 0.81 -14.31
N ASN A 70 -8.69 0.04 -15.36
CA ASN A 70 -9.57 0.42 -16.47
C ASN A 70 -11.03 0.03 -16.20
N SER A 71 -11.95 0.74 -16.85
CA SER A 71 -13.34 0.31 -16.97
C SER A 71 -13.45 -0.64 -18.17
N SER A 72 -13.62 -1.93 -17.93
CA SER A 72 -13.64 -2.99 -18.96
C SER A 72 -14.74 -2.87 -20.02
N MET A 73 -15.78 -2.09 -19.75
CA MET A 73 -16.89 -1.87 -20.69
C MET A 73 -16.56 -0.92 -21.84
N TYR A 74 -15.51 -0.11 -21.71
CA TYR A 74 -15.24 1.03 -22.60
C TYR A 74 -13.75 1.15 -22.97
N ASP A 75 -13.46 1.91 -24.01
CA ASP A 75 -12.07 2.23 -24.35
C ASP A 75 -11.42 3.04 -23.23
N THR A 76 -10.11 2.86 -23.04
CA THR A 76 -9.35 3.67 -22.08
C THR A 76 -8.77 4.90 -22.78
N ASN A 77 -9.07 6.10 -22.28
CA ASN A 77 -8.52 7.36 -22.78
C ASN A 77 -8.34 8.39 -21.64
N ASP A 78 -7.10 8.59 -21.23
CA ASP A 78 -6.74 9.49 -20.13
C ASP A 78 -6.63 10.97 -20.54
N ILE A 79 -6.50 11.25 -21.84
CA ILE A 79 -6.21 12.59 -22.34
C ILE A 79 -7.49 13.35 -22.65
N ASN A 80 -8.41 12.69 -23.36
CA ASN A 80 -9.67 13.30 -23.79
C ASN A 80 -10.79 12.25 -23.81
N PRO A 81 -11.26 11.81 -22.63
CA PRO A 81 -12.32 10.81 -22.54
C PRO A 81 -13.64 11.36 -23.10
N ASP A 82 -14.26 10.57 -23.96
CA ASP A 82 -15.65 10.70 -24.35
C ASP A 82 -16.47 9.70 -23.54
N TYR A 83 -17.14 10.15 -22.47
CA TYR A 83 -17.88 9.32 -21.51
C TYR A 83 -19.07 8.52 -22.07
N TYR A 84 -19.21 8.46 -23.39
CA TYR A 84 -20.09 7.53 -24.10
C TYR A 84 -19.35 6.28 -24.63
N ASN A 85 -18.08 6.42 -24.99
CA ASN A 85 -17.29 5.38 -25.66
C ASN A 85 -15.97 5.07 -24.94
N SER A 86 -15.48 6.00 -24.12
CA SER A 86 -14.18 5.90 -23.46
C SER A 86 -14.18 6.54 -22.07
N PHE A 87 -13.41 5.96 -21.17
CA PHE A 87 -13.22 6.44 -19.81
C PHE A 87 -11.71 6.54 -19.50
N PRO A 88 -11.29 7.45 -18.62
CA PRO A 88 -9.91 7.46 -18.13
C PRO A 88 -9.68 6.27 -17.17
N LEU A 89 -8.42 5.95 -16.92
CA LEU A 89 -8.01 5.04 -15.86
C LEU A 89 -8.47 5.57 -14.50
N MET A 90 -9.10 4.69 -13.73
CA MET A 90 -9.43 4.93 -12.33
C MET A 90 -8.15 4.88 -11.50
N GLN A 91 -7.94 5.90 -10.67
CA GLN A 91 -6.75 6.02 -9.82
C GLN A 91 -7.09 5.59 -8.39
N LEU A 92 -6.79 4.35 -8.04
CA LEU A 92 -7.08 3.77 -6.73
C LEU A 92 -5.92 4.12 -5.80
N ASN A 93 -6.14 5.10 -4.91
CA ASN A 93 -5.10 5.68 -4.06
C ASN A 93 -5.35 5.50 -2.56
N TYR A 94 -6.52 5.01 -2.18
CA TYR A 94 -6.89 4.86 -0.77
C TYR A 94 -6.71 3.42 -0.34
N GLN A 95 -5.57 3.10 0.26
CA GLN A 95 -5.34 1.82 0.91
C GLN A 95 -6.07 1.78 2.26
N LEU A 96 -7.25 1.15 2.29
CA LEU A 96 -8.11 1.14 3.48
C LEU A 96 -8.35 -0.26 4.06
N GLY A 97 -7.88 -1.31 3.38
CA GLY A 97 -8.08 -2.69 3.80
C GLY A 97 -6.76 -3.46 3.86
N GLN A 98 -6.51 -4.13 4.98
CA GLN A 98 -5.51 -5.18 5.10
C GLN A 98 -6.01 -6.26 6.06
N SER A 99 -5.75 -7.52 5.74
CA SER A 99 -5.91 -8.63 6.68
C SER A 99 -4.77 -9.63 6.51
N ILE A 100 -4.37 -10.28 7.60
CA ILE A 100 -3.38 -11.36 7.59
C ILE A 100 -4.06 -12.62 8.14
N ASP A 101 -4.05 -13.69 7.37
CA ASP A 101 -4.51 -15.01 7.79
C ASP A 101 -3.41 -16.05 7.53
N GLY A 102 -2.79 -16.53 8.60
CA GLY A 102 -1.61 -17.38 8.51
C GLY A 102 -0.47 -16.67 7.77
N ASN A 103 -0.09 -17.19 6.59
CA ASN A 103 0.97 -16.65 5.74
C ASN A 103 0.44 -15.79 4.59
N LEU A 104 -0.89 -15.62 4.51
CA LEU A 104 -1.55 -14.89 3.43
C LEU A 104 -1.87 -13.47 3.89
N VAL A 105 -1.45 -12.50 3.08
CA VAL A 105 -1.73 -11.09 3.28
C VAL A 105 -2.68 -10.65 2.19
N THR A 106 -3.86 -10.18 2.57
CA THR A 106 -4.82 -9.56 1.67
C THR A 106 -4.77 -8.06 1.87
N ALA A 107 -4.64 -7.31 0.79
CA ALA A 107 -4.68 -5.85 0.80
C ALA A 107 -5.68 -5.34 -0.22
N SER A 108 -6.35 -4.24 0.12
CA SER A 108 -7.39 -3.62 -0.69
C SER A 108 -7.14 -2.12 -0.84
N VAL A 109 -7.34 -1.63 -2.07
CA VAL A 109 -7.20 -0.22 -2.43
C VAL A 109 -8.46 0.27 -3.13
N PHE A 110 -8.81 1.52 -2.87
CA PHE A 110 -10.08 2.13 -3.27
C PHE A 110 -9.85 3.41 -4.07
N LEU A 111 -10.81 3.69 -4.96
CA LEU A 111 -10.87 4.95 -5.71
C LEU A 111 -11.24 6.11 -4.79
N GLU A 112 -12.16 5.89 -3.85
CA GLU A 112 -12.62 6.87 -2.88
C GLU A 112 -12.09 6.56 -1.48
N ASN A 113 -12.03 7.57 -0.62
CA ASN A 113 -11.62 7.42 0.78
C ASN A 113 -12.75 6.80 1.64
N SER A 114 -13.26 5.65 1.22
CA SER A 114 -14.27 4.88 1.91
C SER A 114 -14.17 3.41 1.51
N THR A 115 -14.49 2.52 2.45
CA THR A 115 -14.67 1.09 2.19
C THR A 115 -16.07 0.76 1.66
N ASP A 116 -16.98 1.72 1.60
CA ASP A 116 -18.34 1.52 1.11
C ASP A 116 -18.32 1.48 -0.42
N VAL A 117 -18.59 0.31 -0.98
CA VAL A 117 -18.67 0.06 -2.43
C VAL A 117 -20.05 -0.44 -2.79
N PHE A 118 -20.60 -1.34 -1.96
CA PHE A 118 -21.87 -2.01 -2.22
C PHE A 118 -23.01 -1.53 -1.32
N GLN A 119 -24.24 -1.88 -1.72
CA GLN A 119 -25.47 -1.57 -1.01
C GLN A 119 -25.39 -1.98 0.46
N GLY A 120 -25.78 -1.07 1.36
CA GLY A 120 -25.69 -1.30 2.81
C GLY A 120 -24.30 -1.08 3.42
N GLY A 121 -23.29 -0.76 2.62
CA GLY A 121 -21.93 -0.42 3.05
C GLY A 121 -20.93 -1.58 2.92
N GLY A 122 -19.65 -1.25 2.99
CA GLY A 122 -18.55 -2.20 2.80
C GLY A 122 -18.34 -2.68 1.36
N TYR A 123 -17.50 -3.71 1.21
CA TYR A 123 -16.96 -4.19 -0.07
C TYR A 123 -16.86 -5.72 -0.13
N LYS A 124 -17.89 -6.42 0.37
CA LYS A 124 -17.87 -7.89 0.45
C LYS A 124 -17.85 -8.54 -0.94
N THR A 125 -16.93 -9.48 -1.15
CA THR A 125 -16.87 -10.29 -2.38
C THR A 125 -18.19 -11.02 -2.63
N GLY A 126 -18.68 -10.98 -3.88
CA GLY A 126 -19.95 -11.56 -4.29
C GLY A 126 -21.11 -10.56 -4.32
N ASP A 127 -20.98 -9.42 -3.65
CA ASP A 127 -21.94 -8.34 -3.78
C ASP A 127 -21.70 -7.60 -5.11
N GLY A 128 -22.74 -6.92 -5.60
CA GLY A 128 -22.67 -6.23 -6.89
C GLY A 128 -23.59 -5.02 -7.04
N ILE A 129 -24.48 -4.76 -6.08
CA ILE A 129 -25.35 -3.57 -6.13
C ILE A 129 -24.59 -2.39 -5.52
N TYR A 130 -24.58 -1.24 -6.19
CA TYR A 130 -23.81 -0.08 -5.72
C TYR A 130 -24.32 0.49 -4.38
N TYR A 131 -23.40 1.03 -3.58
CA TYR A 131 -23.70 1.76 -2.35
C TYR A 131 -24.60 2.98 -2.61
N GLY A 132 -25.72 3.11 -1.89
CA GLY A 132 -26.69 4.19 -2.12
C GLY A 132 -27.91 3.78 -2.96
N TYR A 133 -27.99 2.52 -3.42
CA TYR A 133 -29.16 2.03 -4.14
C TYR A 133 -30.27 1.63 -3.18
N GLN A 134 -31.34 2.42 -3.09
CA GLN A 134 -32.55 2.11 -2.31
C GLN A 134 -32.30 1.77 -0.82
N ASP A 135 -31.16 2.18 -0.27
CA ASP A 135 -30.71 1.86 1.10
C ASP A 135 -30.65 3.11 2.00
N GLY A 136 -31.02 4.28 1.47
CA GLY A 136 -31.02 5.55 2.20
C GLY A 136 -29.65 6.23 2.27
N PHE A 137 -28.60 5.63 1.71
CA PHE A 137 -27.27 6.22 1.62
C PHE A 137 -27.08 7.02 0.31
N THR A 138 -26.08 7.90 0.31
CA THR A 138 -25.71 8.65 -0.91
C THR A 138 -24.62 7.89 -1.64
N ARG A 139 -24.85 7.64 -2.94
CA ARG A 139 -23.87 7.00 -3.80
C ARG A 139 -22.55 7.77 -3.84
N ASN A 140 -21.44 7.05 -3.72
CA ASN A 140 -20.09 7.60 -3.69
C ASN A 140 -19.24 7.32 -4.94
N TRP A 141 -19.75 6.54 -5.92
CA TRP A 141 -19.03 6.22 -7.16
C TRP A 141 -17.67 5.54 -6.94
N ASN A 142 -17.58 4.69 -5.92
CA ASN A 142 -16.34 4.01 -5.57
C ASN A 142 -15.98 2.86 -6.53
N ALA A 143 -14.74 2.44 -6.47
CA ALA A 143 -14.21 1.22 -7.08
C ALA A 143 -13.13 0.66 -6.15
N TYR A 144 -12.90 -0.65 -6.19
CA TYR A 144 -11.83 -1.24 -5.39
C TYR A 144 -11.16 -2.40 -6.11
N PHE A 145 -9.92 -2.63 -5.71
CA PHE A 145 -9.13 -3.79 -6.06
C PHE A 145 -8.64 -4.45 -4.78
N SER A 146 -8.72 -5.77 -4.72
CA SER A 146 -8.20 -6.57 -3.62
C SER A 146 -7.43 -7.76 -4.15
N PHE A 147 -6.26 -8.00 -3.57
CA PHE A 147 -5.39 -9.10 -3.93
C PHE A 147 -4.81 -9.73 -2.67
N THR A 148 -4.39 -10.98 -2.80
CA THR A 148 -3.70 -11.72 -1.73
C THR A 148 -2.34 -12.17 -2.22
N PHE A 149 -1.34 -12.14 -1.35
CA PHE A 149 -0.04 -12.73 -1.60
C PHE A 149 0.45 -13.53 -0.38
N ASP A 150 1.35 -14.46 -0.63
CA ASP A 150 2.03 -15.24 0.40
C ASP A 150 3.26 -14.47 0.91
N MET A 151 3.34 -14.18 2.21
CA MET A 151 4.42 -13.35 2.77
C MET A 151 5.81 -14.01 2.72
N SER A 152 5.89 -15.34 2.54
CA SER A 152 7.17 -16.06 2.51
C SER A 152 7.78 -16.15 1.11
N SER A 153 6.93 -16.29 0.09
CA SER A 153 7.33 -16.48 -1.30
C SER A 153 7.06 -15.26 -2.18
N MET A 154 6.30 -14.28 -1.66
CA MET A 154 5.79 -13.11 -2.38
C MET A 154 5.00 -13.48 -3.66
N GLN A 155 4.42 -14.68 -3.68
CA GLN A 155 3.57 -15.11 -4.79
C GLN A 155 2.14 -14.62 -4.58
N GLY A 156 1.57 -14.01 -5.62
CA GLY A 156 0.16 -13.62 -5.65
C GLY A 156 -0.76 -14.85 -5.76
N ILE A 157 -1.86 -14.83 -5.01
CA ILE A 157 -2.91 -15.86 -5.05
C ILE A 157 -4.02 -15.40 -5.99
N VAL A 158 -3.98 -15.89 -7.24
CA VAL A 158 -4.91 -15.51 -8.31
C VAL A 158 -6.37 -15.74 -7.91
N ASP A 159 -6.66 -16.86 -7.24
CA ASP A 159 -8.04 -17.21 -6.85
C ASP A 159 -8.67 -16.23 -5.85
N ASN A 160 -7.85 -15.47 -5.11
CA ASN A 160 -8.29 -14.49 -4.13
C ASN A 160 -8.39 -13.07 -4.71
N LEU A 161 -8.13 -12.91 -6.00
CA LEU A 161 -8.21 -11.63 -6.66
C LEU A 161 -9.67 -11.20 -6.83
N VAL A 162 -9.96 -9.97 -6.43
CA VAL A 162 -11.31 -9.42 -6.44
C VAL A 162 -11.26 -7.96 -6.87
N TYR A 163 -12.23 -7.54 -7.67
CA TYR A 163 -12.43 -6.11 -7.94
C TYR A 163 -13.92 -5.76 -8.02
N ALA A 164 -14.20 -4.47 -7.89
CA ALA A 164 -15.44 -3.88 -8.37
C ALA A 164 -15.23 -2.46 -8.91
N ASP A 165 -15.99 -2.12 -9.94
CA ASP A 165 -16.11 -0.80 -10.53
C ASP A 165 -17.58 -0.35 -10.44
N CYS A 166 -17.88 0.51 -9.46
CA CYS A 166 -19.18 1.18 -9.32
C CYS A 166 -19.12 2.64 -9.82
N THR A 167 -18.11 3.00 -10.62
CA THR A 167 -18.00 4.31 -11.27
C THR A 167 -18.96 4.43 -12.44
N LYS A 168 -18.98 5.54 -13.17
CA LYS A 168 -19.82 5.66 -14.36
C LYS A 168 -19.49 4.63 -15.45
N GLY A 169 -18.22 4.20 -15.54
CA GLY A 169 -17.76 3.25 -16.56
C GLY A 169 -18.15 1.80 -16.28
N GLY A 170 -18.19 1.40 -15.01
CA GLY A 170 -18.51 0.02 -14.62
C GLY A 170 -19.98 -0.26 -14.34
N MET A 171 -20.93 0.55 -14.82
CA MET A 171 -22.32 0.44 -14.38
C MET A 171 -23.26 -0.25 -15.36
N MET A 172 -24.07 -1.15 -14.81
CA MET A 172 -25.10 -1.92 -15.52
C MET A 172 -26.44 -1.81 -14.77
N GLY A 173 -27.09 -0.66 -14.88
CA GLY A 173 -28.30 -0.37 -14.11
C GLY A 173 -27.96 -0.18 -12.62
N PRO A 174 -28.46 -1.02 -11.69
CA PRO A 174 -28.09 -0.98 -10.28
C PRO A 174 -26.80 -1.76 -9.95
N LEU A 175 -26.27 -2.52 -10.91
CA LEU A 175 -25.11 -3.39 -10.70
C LEU A 175 -23.82 -2.67 -11.09
N CYS A 176 -22.80 -2.84 -10.27
CA CYS A 176 -21.42 -2.57 -10.57
C CYS A 176 -20.82 -3.71 -11.38
N MET A 177 -19.76 -3.42 -12.12
CA MET A 177 -18.90 -4.45 -12.70
C MET A 177 -18.04 -5.04 -11.57
N THR A 178 -18.01 -6.35 -11.44
CA THR A 178 -17.27 -7.07 -10.40
C THR A 178 -16.58 -8.28 -11.01
N GLY A 179 -15.51 -8.75 -10.38
CA GLY A 179 -14.78 -9.95 -10.78
C GLY A 179 -14.19 -10.65 -9.57
N HIS A 180 -14.39 -11.98 -9.49
CA HIS A 180 -13.91 -12.83 -8.41
C HIS A 180 -14.07 -14.32 -8.76
N ASN A 181 -13.50 -15.20 -7.94
CA ASN A 181 -13.55 -16.66 -8.15
C ASN A 181 -14.66 -17.40 -7.37
N LEU A 182 -15.61 -16.69 -6.76
CA LEU A 182 -16.77 -17.34 -6.13
C LEU A 182 -17.65 -18.06 -7.19
N PRO A 183 -18.50 -19.03 -6.76
CA PRO A 183 -19.56 -19.55 -7.61
C PRO A 183 -20.37 -18.40 -8.23
N GLU A 184 -20.81 -18.57 -9.48
CA GLU A 184 -21.46 -17.54 -10.31
C GLU A 184 -20.51 -16.49 -10.93
N ARG A 185 -19.25 -16.44 -10.50
CA ARG A 185 -18.23 -15.47 -10.95
C ARG A 185 -18.68 -14.02 -10.66
N GLY A 186 -17.89 -13.04 -11.07
CA GLY A 186 -18.31 -11.65 -11.00
C GLY A 186 -19.48 -11.34 -11.93
N THR A 187 -20.00 -10.13 -11.85
CA THR A 187 -20.98 -9.66 -12.84
C THR A 187 -20.39 -9.81 -14.25
N MET A 188 -21.23 -10.11 -15.24
CA MET A 188 -20.76 -10.42 -16.60
C MET A 188 -19.90 -11.68 -16.71
N GLY A 189 -19.83 -12.51 -15.66
CA GLY A 189 -19.08 -13.76 -15.65
C GLY A 189 -17.58 -13.57 -15.41
N ALA A 190 -17.17 -12.41 -14.90
CA ALA A 190 -15.77 -12.04 -14.78
C ALA A 190 -15.02 -12.87 -13.74
N SER A 191 -13.78 -13.25 -14.03
CA SER A 191 -12.97 -14.10 -13.14
C SER A 191 -11.49 -13.78 -13.20
N PRO A 192 -10.74 -13.94 -12.09
CA PRO A 192 -9.30 -13.76 -12.09
C PRO A 192 -8.59 -14.59 -13.17
N LEU A 193 -7.65 -13.95 -13.87
CA LEU A 193 -6.84 -14.59 -14.92
C LEU A 193 -5.37 -14.67 -14.51
N SER A 194 -4.81 -13.58 -13.99
CA SER A 194 -3.42 -13.55 -13.51
C SER A 194 -3.20 -12.49 -12.45
N LEU A 195 -2.19 -12.74 -11.60
CA LEU A 195 -1.67 -11.81 -10.61
C LEU A 195 -0.16 -12.01 -10.55
N ASN A 196 0.59 -11.00 -10.95
CA ASN A 196 2.05 -10.99 -10.90
C ASN A 196 2.52 -9.92 -9.92
N ILE A 197 3.38 -10.31 -8.98
CA ILE A 197 3.99 -9.43 -7.99
C ILE A 197 5.50 -9.54 -8.16
N THR A 198 6.16 -8.42 -8.38
CA THR A 198 7.60 -8.37 -8.64
C THR A 198 8.27 -7.30 -7.81
N GLU A 199 9.38 -7.65 -7.14
CA GLU A 199 10.17 -6.69 -6.38
C GLU A 199 10.79 -5.64 -7.31
N VAL A 200 10.60 -4.37 -6.97
CA VAL A 200 11.23 -3.24 -7.66
C VAL A 200 12.68 -3.18 -7.22
N ALA A 201 13.59 -3.53 -8.13
CA ALA A 201 15.01 -3.43 -7.84
C ALA A 201 15.36 -1.98 -7.48
N ALA A 202 15.84 -1.75 -6.25
CA ALA A 202 16.40 -0.46 -5.88
C ALA A 202 17.57 -0.15 -6.83
N VAL A 203 17.39 0.84 -7.71
CA VAL A 203 18.50 1.33 -8.53
C VAL A 203 19.57 1.83 -7.57
N PRO A 204 20.79 1.25 -7.56
CA PRO A 204 21.85 1.76 -6.71
C PRO A 204 22.17 3.16 -7.23
N VAL A 205 21.65 4.20 -6.57
CA VAL A 205 22.09 5.57 -6.84
C VAL A 205 23.56 5.57 -6.45
N PRO A 206 24.50 5.76 -7.40
CA PRO A 206 25.90 5.75 -7.03
C PRO A 206 26.09 6.85 -6.00
N THR A 207 26.71 6.49 -4.88
CA THR A 207 27.31 7.37 -3.88
C THR A 207 28.39 8.30 -4.45
N ALA A 208 28.37 8.59 -5.75
CA ALA A 208 29.23 9.54 -6.43
C ALA A 208 28.83 11.01 -6.18
N VAL A 209 27.60 11.30 -5.74
CA VAL A 209 27.21 12.68 -5.37
C VAL A 209 28.06 13.21 -4.21
N TRP A 210 28.56 12.33 -3.33
CA TRP A 210 29.43 12.71 -2.22
C TRP A 210 30.92 12.90 -2.61
N LEU A 211 31.35 12.36 -3.76
CA LEU A 211 32.73 12.53 -4.27
C LEU A 211 32.94 13.86 -4.99
N PHE A 212 31.89 14.52 -5.47
CA PHE A 212 32.02 15.85 -6.09
C PHE A 212 32.01 17.00 -5.08
N GLY A 213 31.49 16.80 -3.87
CA GLY A 213 31.48 17.80 -2.81
C GLY A 213 32.84 18.02 -2.13
N SER A 214 33.68 16.99 -2.04
CA SER A 214 35.00 17.06 -1.39
C SER A 214 36.12 17.57 -2.30
N VAL A 215 35.99 17.40 -3.62
CA VAL A 215 36.97 17.88 -4.60
C VAL A 215 36.92 19.41 -4.77
N LEU A 216 35.74 20.03 -4.68
CA LEU A 216 35.61 21.49 -4.83
C LEU A 216 36.12 22.27 -3.60
N MET A 217 36.03 21.70 -2.39
CA MET A 217 36.55 22.33 -1.17
C MET A 217 38.09 22.23 -1.02
N GLY A 218 38.75 21.34 -1.77
CA GLY A 218 40.22 21.21 -1.75
C GLY A 218 40.98 22.27 -2.56
N LEU A 219 40.32 22.98 -3.47
CA LEU A 219 40.97 23.92 -4.40
C LEU A 219 41.08 25.38 -3.89
N ILE A 220 40.48 25.71 -2.74
CA ILE A 220 40.49 27.09 -2.18
C ILE A 220 41.70 27.32 -1.24
N GLY A 221 42.56 26.32 -1.03
CA GLY A 221 43.57 26.32 0.03
C GLY A 221 45.05 26.58 -0.33
N ILE A 222 45.39 27.16 -1.49
CA ILE A 222 46.81 27.50 -1.79
C ILE A 222 46.94 29.00 -2.09
N ASN A 223 47.29 29.77 -1.06
CA ASN A 223 47.85 31.11 -1.22
C ASN A 223 49.25 31.14 -0.58
N ARG A 224 50.27 30.74 -1.37
CA ARG A 224 51.68 30.82 -0.97
C ARG A 224 52.14 32.27 -1.03
N LYS A 225 52.17 32.97 0.11
CA LYS A 225 52.92 34.23 0.24
C LYS A 225 54.43 33.93 0.17
N ARG A 226 55.12 34.48 -0.84
CA ARG A 226 56.59 34.60 -0.83
C ARG A 226 56.96 35.87 -0.09
N VAL A 227 57.78 35.75 0.94
CA VAL A 227 58.56 36.85 1.53
C VAL A 227 59.94 36.81 0.90
N VAL A 228 60.37 37.91 0.28
CA VAL A 228 61.75 38.11 -0.15
C VAL A 228 62.28 39.31 0.63
N THR A 229 63.24 39.06 1.51
CA THR A 229 64.09 40.05 2.16
C THR A 229 65.32 40.32 1.31
N VAL A 230 65.59 41.58 0.99
CA VAL A 230 66.89 42.29 1.20
C VAL A 230 66.56 43.76 1.41
#